data_AF-A0A9X2AGK2-F1
#
_entry.id   AF-A0A9X2AGK2-F1
#
_cell.length_a   1.000
_cell.length_b   1.000
_cell.length_c   1.000
_cell.angle_alpha   90.00
_cell.angle_beta   90.00
_cell.angle_gamma   90.00
#
_symmetry.space_group_name_H-M   'P 1'
#
loop_
_entity.id
_entity.type
_entity.pdbx_description
1 polymer ?
#
loop_
_entity_poly.entity_id
_entity_poly.type
_entity_poly.pdbx_seq_one_letter_code
_entity_poly.pdbx_strand_id
1 'polypeptide(L)'
;MCASTARAQVANDNIENRRVLRLEETITSSTTGCTVQRSCVDERLTGKCIEYHNDQWFEFTPKASGRYFVNIGGQKCRDVRGVQLVVLTGQPCQPATYRILSCTSLGTQDDVFVTLDSLRAGQPYLLDVDGYLKDFCQFTLQVSRTAAGMPVSYFPPSPTRLLPTASRVVELSWTLPDSLANAPDCRVMRREIHQYRSTEVRRVPVRRDTYGRPETSYSVIDTLPGPGIYDYQVVTSRADNGPAAARLRQWWYAYGTAAAMPLPGTVPNRNAVTLPLRKYPAKARLSVVITDPASGRVLLARQLINQPADPRQGELPVRKWQEAGLEKIAVEITCHPPRGDFFVDRLLLNLPAPAARP
;
A
#
# COMPACT_ATOMS: atom_id res chain seq x y z
N MET A 1 18.58 -5.65 -40.37
CA MET A 1 19.03 -4.39 -39.75
C MET A 1 18.40 -4.29 -38.37
N CYS A 2 19.18 -4.49 -37.30
CA CYS A 2 18.71 -4.23 -35.94
C CYS A 2 18.83 -2.72 -35.68
N ALA A 3 17.72 -2.01 -35.69
CA ALA A 3 17.69 -0.62 -35.26
C ALA A 3 17.88 -0.60 -33.74
N SER A 4 19.06 -0.17 -33.26
CA SER A 4 19.24 0.19 -31.86
C SER A 4 18.47 1.49 -31.62
N THR A 5 17.28 1.41 -31.05
CA THR A 5 16.63 2.59 -30.48
C THR A 5 17.46 3.04 -29.29
N ALA A 6 18.35 4.02 -29.51
CA ALA A 6 18.93 4.79 -28.42
C ALA A 6 17.77 5.46 -27.68
N ARG A 7 17.45 4.95 -26.48
CA ARG A 7 16.46 5.59 -25.61
C ARG A 7 17.10 6.85 -25.06
N ALA A 8 16.75 8.00 -25.63
CA ALA A 8 17.18 9.29 -25.09
C ALA A 8 16.66 9.44 -23.65
N GLN A 9 17.54 9.89 -22.77
CA GLN A 9 17.25 10.24 -21.39
C GLN A 9 16.12 11.29 -21.38
N VAL A 10 15.15 11.13 -20.47
CA VAL A 10 14.02 12.08 -20.42
C VAL A 10 14.54 13.41 -19.91
N ALA A 11 14.22 14.50 -20.63
CA ALA A 11 14.86 15.80 -20.43
C ALA A 11 14.76 16.36 -19.01
N ASN A 12 13.71 16.01 -18.26
CA ASN A 12 13.45 16.54 -16.92
C ASN A 12 13.91 15.62 -15.78
N ASP A 13 14.88 14.74 -16.03
CA ASP A 13 15.47 13.92 -14.98
C ASP A 13 16.47 14.69 -14.08
N ASN A 14 16.94 15.85 -14.55
CA ASN A 14 17.71 16.82 -13.77
C ASN A 14 16.84 18.01 -13.39
N ILE A 15 17.03 18.54 -12.18
CA ILE A 15 16.17 19.60 -11.62
C ILE A 15 16.34 20.94 -12.36
N GLU A 16 17.49 21.19 -12.97
CA GLU A 16 17.73 22.36 -13.81
C GLU A 16 16.86 22.33 -15.07
N ASN A 17 16.57 21.13 -15.58
CA ASN A 17 15.74 20.88 -16.76
C ASN A 17 14.31 20.44 -16.39
N ARG A 18 13.90 20.66 -15.13
CA ARG A 18 12.57 20.30 -14.64
C ARG A 18 11.47 20.85 -15.56
N ARG A 19 10.43 20.06 -15.74
CA ARG A 19 9.31 20.47 -16.59
C ARG A 19 8.36 21.39 -15.82
N VAL A 20 8.18 22.61 -16.33
CA VAL A 20 7.18 23.54 -15.78
C VAL A 20 5.78 23.12 -16.21
N LEU A 21 4.92 22.82 -15.24
CA LEU A 21 3.54 22.42 -15.42
C LEU A 21 2.63 23.65 -15.46
N ARG A 22 1.71 23.68 -16.44
CA ARG A 22 0.56 24.60 -16.36
C ARG A 22 -0.49 23.98 -15.45
N LEU A 23 -1.07 24.80 -14.58
CA LEU A 23 -2.20 24.36 -13.75
C LEU A 23 -3.33 23.86 -14.65
N GLU A 24 -4.02 22.83 -14.20
CA GLU A 24 -5.10 22.13 -14.91
C GLU A 24 -4.65 21.33 -16.15
N GLU A 25 -3.40 21.44 -16.61
CA GLU A 25 -2.89 20.62 -17.71
C GLU A 25 -2.59 19.20 -17.26
N THR A 26 -3.12 18.21 -17.99
CA THR A 26 -2.70 16.82 -17.86
C THR A 26 -1.56 16.52 -18.81
N ILE A 27 -0.43 16.08 -18.26
CA ILE A 27 0.72 15.64 -19.04
C ILE A 27 0.92 14.13 -18.93
N THR A 28 1.63 13.55 -19.89
CA THR A 28 2.19 12.20 -19.77
C THR A 28 3.69 12.28 -19.55
N SER A 29 4.22 11.44 -18.66
CA SER A 29 5.65 11.32 -18.40
C SER A 29 6.05 9.85 -18.19
N SER A 30 7.35 9.58 -18.16
CA SER A 30 7.87 8.25 -17.82
C SER A 30 9.22 8.32 -17.13
N THR A 31 9.41 7.49 -16.11
CA THR A 31 10.69 7.30 -15.39
C THR A 31 11.68 6.40 -16.14
N THR A 32 11.38 6.03 -17.39
CA THR A 32 12.23 5.13 -18.19
C THR A 32 13.52 5.82 -18.60
N GLY A 33 14.65 5.27 -18.17
CA GLY A 33 15.98 5.80 -18.53
C GLY A 33 16.35 7.09 -17.81
N CYS A 34 15.61 7.49 -16.78
CA CYS A 34 15.96 8.59 -15.89
C CYS A 34 17.06 8.17 -14.91
N THR A 35 17.82 9.16 -14.44
CA THR A 35 18.86 8.98 -13.42
C THR A 35 18.55 9.82 -12.19
N VAL A 36 19.30 9.61 -11.10
CA VAL A 36 19.16 10.38 -9.87
C VAL A 36 20.23 11.45 -9.80
N GLN A 37 19.82 12.70 -9.67
CA GLN A 37 20.72 13.81 -9.38
C GLN A 37 20.97 13.91 -7.87
N ARG A 38 21.87 13.05 -7.36
CA ARG A 38 22.08 12.81 -5.93
C ARG A 38 22.30 14.07 -5.09
N SER A 39 22.96 15.09 -5.64
CA SER A 39 23.22 16.36 -4.94
C SER A 39 21.97 17.22 -4.73
N CYS A 40 20.88 16.95 -5.46
CA CYS A 40 19.68 17.79 -5.48
C CYS A 40 18.47 17.16 -4.77
N VAL A 41 18.56 15.90 -4.33
CA VAL A 41 17.50 15.21 -3.58
C VAL A 41 17.64 15.42 -2.07
N ASP A 42 16.53 15.27 -1.33
CA ASP A 42 16.56 15.27 0.13
C ASP A 42 16.71 13.85 0.66
N GLU A 43 17.96 13.43 0.90
CA GLU A 43 18.27 12.07 1.36
C GLU A 43 17.63 11.71 2.70
N ARG A 44 17.11 12.69 3.47
CA ARG A 44 16.36 12.42 4.71
C ARG A 44 15.03 11.69 4.44
N LEU A 45 14.55 11.68 3.19
CA LEU A 45 13.33 11.00 2.76
C LEU A 45 13.55 9.57 2.26
N THR A 46 14.80 9.23 1.92
CA THR A 46 15.20 7.89 1.46
C THR A 46 14.84 6.85 2.52
N GLY A 47 14.22 5.74 2.10
CA GLY A 47 13.79 4.66 2.99
C GLY A 47 12.57 4.97 3.86
N LYS A 48 11.98 6.17 3.75
CA LYS A 48 10.73 6.53 4.46
C LYS A 48 9.53 6.46 3.53
N CYS A 49 9.59 7.17 2.41
CA CYS A 49 8.48 7.35 1.49
C CYS A 49 8.91 7.34 0.02
N ILE A 50 10.20 7.57 -0.24
CA ILE A 50 10.80 7.51 -1.58
C ILE A 50 12.12 6.76 -1.50
N GLU A 51 12.48 6.08 -2.57
CA GLU A 51 13.79 5.46 -2.75
C GLU A 51 14.32 5.92 -4.11
N TYR A 52 15.09 7.01 -4.15
CA TYR A 52 15.50 7.67 -5.39
C TYR A 52 16.29 6.74 -6.33
N HIS A 53 15.72 6.47 -7.51
CA HIS A 53 16.32 5.62 -8.53
C HIS A 53 16.25 6.17 -9.96
N ASN A 54 15.16 6.83 -10.32
CA ASN A 54 14.86 7.28 -11.67
C ASN A 54 13.90 8.49 -11.65
N ASP A 55 14.39 9.53 -10.98
CA ASP A 55 13.68 10.75 -10.63
C ASP A 55 13.26 11.57 -11.85
N GLN A 56 12.15 12.27 -11.70
CA GLN A 56 11.65 13.24 -12.66
C GLN A 56 11.22 14.50 -11.95
N TRP A 57 11.81 15.62 -12.35
CA TRP A 57 11.56 16.91 -11.76
C TRP A 57 10.51 17.70 -12.52
N PHE A 58 9.62 18.32 -11.77
CA PHE A 58 8.58 19.21 -12.26
C PHE A 58 8.50 20.45 -11.37
N GLU A 59 7.95 21.54 -11.92
CA GLU A 59 7.66 22.76 -11.17
C GLU A 59 6.27 23.26 -11.50
N PHE A 60 5.57 23.85 -10.53
CA PHE A 60 4.35 24.61 -10.78
C PHE A 60 4.27 25.83 -9.87
N THR A 61 3.52 26.84 -10.31
CA THR A 61 3.26 28.06 -9.53
C THR A 61 1.75 28.34 -9.49
N PRO A 62 1.10 28.24 -8.31
CA PRO A 62 -0.30 28.61 -8.13
C PRO A 62 -0.53 30.08 -8.46
N LYS A 63 -1.56 30.39 -9.26
CA LYS A 63 -1.96 31.79 -9.52
C LYS A 63 -2.71 32.43 -8.35
N ALA A 64 -3.35 31.62 -7.53
CA ALA A 64 -4.11 32.06 -6.37
C ALA A 64 -3.86 31.10 -5.20
N SER A 65 -3.82 31.64 -3.98
CA SER A 65 -3.59 30.86 -2.79
C SER A 65 -4.77 29.92 -2.52
N GLY A 66 -4.51 28.77 -1.90
CA GLY A 66 -5.54 27.84 -1.51
C GLY A 66 -5.13 26.38 -1.67
N ARG A 67 -6.14 25.51 -1.71
CA ARG A 67 -5.97 24.07 -1.88
C ARG A 67 -5.78 23.72 -3.35
N TYR A 68 -4.81 22.85 -3.61
CA TYR A 68 -4.57 22.22 -4.89
C TYR A 68 -4.39 20.72 -4.70
N PHE A 69 -4.48 19.98 -5.80
CA PHE A 69 -4.30 18.55 -5.84
C PHE A 69 -3.25 18.20 -6.88
N VAL A 70 -2.38 17.27 -6.54
CA VAL A 70 -1.52 16.59 -7.51
C VAL A 70 -2.21 15.29 -7.88
N ASN A 71 -2.79 15.24 -9.07
CA ASN A 71 -3.46 14.06 -9.60
C ASN A 71 -2.44 13.24 -10.39
N ILE A 72 -2.28 11.97 -10.01
CA ILE A 72 -1.45 10.99 -10.69
C ILE A 72 -2.37 9.87 -11.17
N GLY A 73 -2.32 9.57 -12.46
CA GLY A 73 -3.15 8.52 -13.02
C GLY A 73 -2.50 7.79 -14.16
N GLY A 74 -3.24 6.89 -14.79
CA GLY A 74 -2.80 6.20 -16.00
C GLY A 74 -1.50 5.42 -15.82
N GLN A 75 -1.16 5.04 -14.59
CA GLN A 75 0.11 4.42 -14.24
C GLN A 75 0.26 3.08 -14.96
N LYS A 76 1.40 2.88 -15.62
CA LYS A 76 1.82 1.63 -16.27
C LYS A 76 3.26 1.39 -15.87
N CYS A 77 3.42 0.66 -14.78
CA CYS A 77 4.73 0.29 -14.24
C CYS A 77 4.98 -1.21 -14.43
N ARG A 78 6.24 -1.65 -14.43
CA ARG A 78 6.57 -3.09 -14.52
C ARG A 78 6.15 -3.82 -13.24
N ASP A 79 6.19 -3.14 -12.10
CA ASP A 79 5.83 -3.65 -10.78
C ASP A 79 4.49 -3.03 -10.30
N VAL A 80 3.84 -3.69 -9.35
CA VAL A 80 2.53 -3.32 -8.79
C VAL A 80 2.54 -2.07 -7.92
N ARG A 81 3.72 -1.53 -7.59
CA ARG A 81 3.90 -0.49 -6.57
C ARG A 81 3.67 0.94 -7.06
N GLY A 82 3.58 1.14 -8.38
CA GLY A 82 3.35 2.46 -8.96
C GLY A 82 4.53 3.42 -8.77
N VAL A 83 4.24 4.71 -8.86
CA VAL A 83 5.23 5.78 -8.63
C VAL A 83 5.28 6.24 -7.18
N GLN A 84 6.35 6.96 -6.84
CA GLN A 84 6.54 7.68 -5.60
C GLN A 84 6.56 9.19 -5.91
N LEU A 85 6.06 10.02 -5.00
CA LEU A 85 5.94 11.47 -5.19
C LEU A 85 6.48 12.22 -3.98
N VAL A 86 7.34 13.20 -4.22
CA VAL A 86 7.69 14.24 -3.26
C VAL A 86 7.18 15.58 -3.78
N VAL A 87 6.57 16.36 -2.90
CA VAL A 87 6.21 17.76 -3.16
C VAL A 87 6.91 18.62 -2.14
N LEU A 88 7.64 19.64 -2.61
CA LEU A 88 8.44 20.51 -1.77
C LEU A 88 8.48 21.95 -2.30
N THR A 89 8.97 22.86 -1.47
CA THR A 89 9.35 24.22 -1.87
C THR A 89 10.76 24.52 -1.37
N GLY A 90 11.48 25.41 -2.05
CA GLY A 90 12.88 25.73 -1.79
C GLY A 90 13.59 26.12 -3.08
N GLN A 91 14.89 26.38 -3.00
CA GLN A 91 15.72 26.71 -4.17
C GLN A 91 16.14 25.42 -4.90
N PRO A 92 15.93 25.29 -6.23
CA PRO A 92 16.32 24.10 -6.98
C PRO A 92 17.78 23.69 -6.73
N CYS A 93 18.01 22.39 -6.53
CA CYS A 93 19.30 21.80 -6.19
C CYS A 93 19.96 22.38 -4.92
N GLN A 94 19.18 22.88 -3.97
CA GLN A 94 19.67 23.27 -2.65
C GLN A 94 18.87 22.58 -1.55
N PRO A 95 19.14 21.29 -1.27
CA PRO A 95 18.35 20.48 -0.33
C PRO A 95 18.22 21.09 1.07
N ALA A 96 19.22 21.85 1.52
CA ALA A 96 19.18 22.57 2.79
C ALA A 96 18.03 23.59 2.89
N THR A 97 17.52 24.09 1.77
CA THR A 97 16.39 25.03 1.70
C THR A 97 15.05 24.34 1.57
N TYR A 98 15.03 23.03 1.34
CA TYR A 98 13.81 22.30 1.07
C TYR A 98 12.92 22.21 2.29
N ARG A 99 11.68 22.64 2.09
CA ARG A 99 10.55 22.35 2.97
C ARG A 99 9.64 21.35 2.27
N ILE A 100 9.53 20.16 2.86
CA ILE A 100 8.68 19.09 2.34
C ILE A 100 7.22 19.42 2.67
N LEU A 101 6.38 19.46 1.64
CA LEU A 101 4.93 19.59 1.78
C LEU A 101 4.28 18.21 1.85
N SER A 102 4.75 17.29 1.03
CA SER A 102 4.20 15.94 0.92
C SER A 102 5.28 14.96 0.48
N CYS A 103 5.24 13.75 1.01
CA CYS A 103 6.05 12.64 0.52
C CYS A 103 5.23 11.36 0.53
N THR A 104 5.01 10.74 -0.61
CA THR A 104 4.06 9.65 -0.80
C THR A 104 4.68 8.50 -1.56
N SER A 105 4.60 7.30 -0.98
CA SER A 105 4.70 6.05 -1.77
C SER A 105 3.29 5.56 -2.07
N LEU A 106 2.92 5.45 -3.36
CA LEU A 106 1.56 5.07 -3.73
C LEU A 106 1.27 3.58 -3.45
N GLY A 107 2.30 2.72 -3.57
CA GLY A 107 2.22 1.27 -3.30
C GLY A 107 1.23 0.51 -4.18
N THR A 108 0.69 1.17 -5.21
CA THR A 108 -0.35 0.72 -6.15
C THR A 108 -0.22 1.51 -7.45
N GLN A 109 -0.78 1.00 -8.56
CA GLN A 109 -0.95 1.76 -9.80
C GLN A 109 -2.34 2.42 -9.91
N ASP A 110 -3.02 2.64 -8.78
CA ASP A 110 -4.32 3.31 -8.76
C ASP A 110 -4.22 4.76 -9.26
N ASP A 111 -5.30 5.28 -9.85
CA ASP A 111 -5.41 6.71 -10.10
C ASP A 111 -5.70 7.40 -8.76
N VAL A 112 -4.85 8.34 -8.37
CA VAL A 112 -4.82 8.93 -7.04
C VAL A 112 -4.60 10.44 -7.08
N PHE A 113 -4.90 11.10 -5.97
CA PHE A 113 -4.53 12.48 -5.74
C PHE A 113 -3.86 12.69 -4.38
N VAL A 114 -2.90 13.61 -4.36
CA VAL A 114 -2.30 14.15 -3.13
C VAL A 114 -2.86 15.55 -2.90
N THR A 115 -3.36 15.80 -1.69
CA THR A 115 -3.88 17.10 -1.30
C THR A 115 -2.74 18.00 -0.83
N LEU A 116 -2.65 19.20 -1.41
CA LEU A 116 -1.73 20.25 -1.01
C LEU A 116 -2.53 21.40 -0.41
N ASP A 117 -2.59 21.43 0.92
CA ASP A 117 -3.30 22.47 1.65
C ASP A 117 -2.48 23.76 1.71
N SER A 118 -3.18 24.89 1.55
CA SER A 118 -2.64 26.23 1.84
C SER A 118 -1.42 26.64 1.00
N LEU A 119 -1.42 26.32 -0.30
CA LEU A 119 -0.41 26.85 -1.21
C LEU A 119 -0.54 28.36 -1.36
N ARG A 120 0.59 29.05 -1.58
CA ARG A 120 0.65 30.51 -1.76
C ARG A 120 0.67 30.87 -3.24
N ALA A 121 -0.09 31.90 -3.60
CA ALA A 121 -0.05 32.48 -4.94
C ALA A 121 1.38 32.98 -5.28
N GLY A 122 1.83 32.74 -6.51
CA GLY A 122 3.13 33.19 -7.01
C GLY A 122 4.33 32.46 -6.44
N GLN A 123 4.16 31.53 -5.49
CA GLN A 123 5.24 30.72 -4.95
C GLN A 123 5.47 29.48 -5.81
N PRO A 124 6.71 29.20 -6.25
CA PRO A 124 7.02 27.96 -6.94
C PRO A 124 7.09 26.77 -5.98
N TYR A 125 6.61 25.63 -6.47
CA TYR A 125 6.67 24.33 -5.81
C TYR A 125 7.26 23.32 -6.78
N LEU A 126 8.09 22.43 -6.23
CA LEU A 126 8.77 21.38 -6.97
C LEU A 126 8.05 20.05 -6.71
N LEU A 127 7.93 19.24 -7.76
CA LEU A 127 7.55 17.84 -7.63
C LEU A 127 8.70 16.97 -8.10
N ASP A 128 8.94 15.89 -7.38
CA ASP A 128 9.84 14.81 -7.77
C ASP A 128 9.02 13.52 -7.84
N VAL A 129 8.99 12.88 -9.01
CA VAL A 129 8.28 11.63 -9.24
C VAL A 129 9.29 10.55 -9.61
N ASP A 130 9.26 9.45 -8.85
CA ASP A 130 10.20 8.35 -9.01
C ASP A 130 9.48 6.99 -9.18
N GLY A 131 10.16 6.06 -9.85
CA GLY A 131 9.70 4.68 -10.00
C GLY A 131 10.19 3.81 -8.85
N TYR A 132 9.34 2.91 -8.34
CA TYR A 132 9.73 2.06 -7.22
C TYR A 132 10.89 1.10 -7.58
N LEU A 133 12.04 1.16 -6.89
CA LEU A 133 13.19 0.24 -7.12
C LEU A 133 13.68 0.14 -8.58
N LYS A 134 13.93 1.28 -9.24
CA LYS A 134 14.31 1.35 -10.67
C LYS A 134 13.23 0.81 -11.61
N ASP A 135 11.97 0.86 -11.18
CA ASP A 135 10.86 0.46 -12.04
C ASP A 135 10.58 1.53 -13.10
N PHE A 136 10.34 1.07 -14.32
CA PHE A 136 9.98 1.91 -15.45
C PHE A 136 8.47 2.11 -15.47
N CYS A 137 8.07 3.32 -15.07
CA CYS A 137 6.68 3.73 -15.04
C CYS A 137 6.39 4.70 -16.18
N GLN A 138 5.24 4.55 -16.84
CA GLN A 138 4.57 5.62 -17.56
C GLN A 138 3.38 6.09 -16.71
N PHE A 139 3.13 7.39 -16.63
CA PHE A 139 2.05 7.94 -15.82
C PHE A 139 1.53 9.26 -16.39
N THR A 140 0.34 9.68 -15.97
CA THR A 140 -0.16 11.03 -16.17
C THR A 140 -0.02 11.84 -14.89
N LEU A 141 0.24 13.14 -15.03
CA LEU A 141 0.39 14.09 -13.93
C LEU A 141 -0.40 15.36 -14.24
N GLN A 142 -1.11 15.87 -13.25
CA GLN A 142 -1.81 17.15 -13.31
C GLN A 142 -1.77 17.82 -11.94
N VAL A 143 -1.56 19.13 -11.91
CA VAL A 143 -1.79 19.94 -10.72
C VAL A 143 -3.03 20.79 -10.94
N SER A 144 -4.06 20.63 -10.12
CA SER A 144 -5.37 21.27 -10.35
C SER A 144 -6.09 21.65 -9.06
N ARG A 145 -7.18 22.40 -9.19
CA ARG A 145 -8.15 22.65 -8.11
C ARG A 145 -9.15 21.53 -7.92
N THR A 146 -9.13 20.53 -8.80
CA THR A 146 -10.06 19.41 -8.79
C THR A 146 -9.30 18.10 -8.55
N ALA A 147 -9.58 17.47 -7.41
CA ALA A 147 -9.10 16.12 -7.12
C ALA A 147 -9.63 15.12 -8.17
N ALA A 148 -8.76 14.26 -8.68
CA ALA A 148 -9.11 13.16 -9.58
C ALA A 148 -8.51 11.84 -9.06
N GLY A 149 -9.28 10.76 -9.11
CA GLY A 149 -8.90 9.46 -8.56
C GLY A 149 -9.21 9.34 -7.06
N MET A 150 -8.45 8.50 -6.37
CA MET A 150 -8.60 8.23 -4.94
C MET A 150 -7.64 9.07 -4.08
N PRO A 151 -8.04 9.49 -2.87
CA PRO A 151 -7.12 10.20 -1.98
C PRO A 151 -5.96 9.29 -1.57
N VAL A 152 -4.75 9.81 -1.68
CA VAL A 152 -3.61 9.28 -0.92
C VAL A 152 -3.90 9.53 0.56
N SER A 153 -3.86 8.47 1.37
CA SER A 153 -4.09 8.58 2.81
C SER A 153 -2.77 8.48 3.57
N TYR A 154 -2.53 9.44 4.46
CA TYR A 154 -1.37 9.57 5.34
C TYR A 154 -1.56 8.96 6.74
N PHE A 155 -2.72 8.36 7.01
CA PHE A 155 -3.02 7.94 8.37
C PHE A 155 -2.20 6.71 8.78
N PRO A 156 -1.66 6.70 10.01
CA PRO A 156 -0.92 5.56 10.52
C PRO A 156 -1.82 4.33 10.46
N PRO A 157 -1.23 3.14 10.27
CA PRO A 157 -1.99 1.92 10.36
C PRO A 157 -2.41 1.81 11.84
N SER A 158 -3.63 2.21 12.16
CA SER A 158 -4.40 1.44 13.13
C SER A 158 -5.08 0.38 12.29
N PRO A 159 -4.40 -0.74 12.01
CA PRO A 159 -5.08 -1.80 11.33
C PRO A 159 -6.10 -2.31 12.35
N THR A 160 -7.38 -2.08 12.11
CA THR A 160 -8.36 -3.09 12.50
C THR A 160 -8.01 -4.29 11.63
N ARG A 161 -7.01 -5.08 12.07
CA ARG A 161 -6.60 -6.31 11.40
C ARG A 161 -7.80 -7.22 11.52
N LEU A 162 -8.56 -7.38 10.44
CA LEU A 162 -9.51 -8.47 10.39
C LEU A 162 -8.71 -9.76 10.29
N LEU A 163 -9.08 -10.72 11.13
CA LEU A 163 -8.43 -12.02 11.19
C LEU A 163 -8.64 -12.73 9.85
N PRO A 164 -7.61 -13.39 9.29
CA PRO A 164 -7.79 -14.33 8.18
C PRO A 164 -8.96 -15.28 8.45
N THR A 165 -9.83 -15.42 7.46
CA THR A 165 -11.08 -16.16 7.58
C THR A 165 -11.03 -17.41 6.72
N ALA A 166 -11.60 -18.50 7.24
CA ALA A 166 -11.81 -19.72 6.48
C ALA A 166 -13.08 -19.64 5.60
N SER A 167 -13.63 -18.45 5.37
CA SER A 167 -14.76 -18.20 4.47
C SER A 167 -14.33 -17.32 3.30
N ARG A 168 -14.80 -17.64 2.08
CA ARG A 168 -14.67 -16.73 0.93
C ARG A 168 -15.60 -15.52 1.02
N VAL A 169 -16.57 -15.56 1.93
CA VAL A 169 -17.56 -14.50 2.15
C VAL A 169 -17.06 -13.62 3.28
N VAL A 170 -17.04 -12.32 3.02
CA VAL A 170 -16.47 -11.31 3.90
C VAL A 170 -17.45 -10.17 4.11
N GLU A 171 -17.53 -9.64 5.33
CA GLU A 171 -18.37 -8.47 5.64
C GLU A 171 -17.48 -7.27 5.96
N LEU A 172 -17.66 -6.18 5.22
CA LEU A 172 -16.99 -4.92 5.44
C LEU A 172 -17.97 -3.98 6.13
N SER A 173 -17.58 -3.37 7.24
CA SER A 173 -18.48 -2.52 8.03
C SER A 173 -17.77 -1.24 8.44
N TRP A 174 -18.24 -0.08 8.00
CA TRP A 174 -17.59 1.22 8.26
C TRP A 174 -18.55 2.24 8.85
N THR A 175 -17.97 3.26 9.48
CA THR A 175 -18.71 4.46 9.91
C THR A 175 -18.37 5.63 8.99
N LEU A 176 -19.38 6.34 8.50
CA LEU A 176 -19.25 7.56 7.71
C LEU A 176 -19.23 8.77 8.67
N PRO A 177 -18.14 9.54 8.72
CA PRO A 177 -18.09 10.80 9.48
C PRO A 177 -19.11 11.82 8.97
N ASP A 178 -19.63 12.67 9.86
CA ASP A 178 -20.60 13.72 9.51
C ASP A 178 -20.10 14.67 8.41
N SER A 179 -18.79 14.91 8.34
CA SER A 179 -18.17 15.73 7.28
C SER A 179 -18.38 15.18 5.87
N LEU A 180 -18.75 13.91 5.75
CA LEU A 180 -18.98 13.20 4.48
C LEU A 180 -20.46 12.82 4.29
N ALA A 181 -21.36 13.24 5.19
CA ALA A 181 -22.79 12.93 5.14
C ALA A 181 -23.52 13.42 3.87
N ASN A 182 -22.91 14.36 3.14
CA ASN A 182 -23.44 14.91 1.89
C ASN A 182 -22.88 14.22 0.64
N ALA A 183 -22.00 13.22 0.79
CA ALA A 183 -21.58 12.40 -0.34
C ALA A 183 -22.79 11.62 -0.88
N PRO A 184 -22.93 11.45 -2.21
CA PRO A 184 -24.04 10.70 -2.78
C PRO A 184 -23.93 9.19 -2.50
N ASP A 185 -22.71 8.66 -2.55
CA ASP A 185 -22.44 7.23 -2.36
C ASP A 185 -21.02 7.00 -1.85
N CYS A 186 -20.80 5.79 -1.34
CA CYS A 186 -19.52 5.19 -1.02
C CYS A 186 -19.20 4.11 -2.06
N ARG A 187 -18.02 4.18 -2.66
CA ARG A 187 -17.46 3.16 -3.55
C ARG A 187 -16.58 2.23 -2.74
N VAL A 188 -16.85 0.95 -2.80
CA VAL A 188 -16.04 -0.10 -2.17
C VAL A 188 -15.12 -0.67 -3.24
N MET A 189 -13.83 -0.42 -3.05
CA MET A 189 -12.75 -0.80 -3.93
C MET A 189 -12.02 -2.00 -3.32
N ARG A 190 -11.69 -3.00 -4.13
CA ARG A 190 -10.94 -4.19 -3.74
C ARG A 190 -9.71 -4.36 -4.62
N ARG A 191 -8.59 -4.74 -4.01
CA ARG A 191 -7.37 -5.11 -4.71
C ARG A 191 -6.74 -6.33 -4.08
N GLU A 192 -6.37 -7.33 -4.87
CA GLU A 192 -5.47 -8.39 -4.41
C GLU A 192 -4.01 -7.89 -4.45
N ILE A 193 -3.14 -8.24 -3.50
CA ILE A 193 -1.82 -7.59 -3.33
C ILE A 193 -0.90 -7.69 -4.57
N HIS A 194 -1.09 -8.71 -5.42
CA HIS A 194 -0.36 -8.89 -6.68
C HIS A 194 -1.05 -8.23 -7.88
N GLN A 195 -2.22 -7.62 -7.69
CA GLN A 195 -2.88 -6.83 -8.71
C GLN A 195 -2.36 -5.39 -8.73
N TYR A 196 -2.21 -4.88 -9.95
CA TYR A 196 -1.74 -3.51 -10.21
C TYR A 196 -2.69 -2.45 -9.63
N ARG A 197 -4.01 -2.66 -9.70
CA ARG A 197 -5.03 -1.66 -9.40
C ARG A 197 -6.22 -2.24 -8.65
N SER A 198 -6.84 -1.39 -7.85
CA SER A 198 -8.12 -1.63 -7.20
C SER A 198 -9.26 -1.61 -8.21
N THR A 199 -10.26 -2.46 -7.97
CA THR A 199 -11.49 -2.56 -8.76
C THR A 199 -12.69 -2.24 -7.89
N GLU A 200 -13.70 -1.57 -8.45
CA GLU A 200 -14.94 -1.32 -7.73
C GLU A 200 -15.74 -2.61 -7.62
N VAL A 201 -16.02 -3.06 -6.40
CA VAL A 201 -16.84 -4.25 -6.13
C VAL A 201 -18.26 -3.90 -5.74
N ARG A 202 -18.47 -2.72 -5.14
CA ARG A 202 -19.78 -2.23 -4.76
C ARG A 202 -19.84 -0.71 -4.77
N ARG A 203 -21.03 -0.20 -5.04
CA ARG A 203 -21.44 1.18 -4.75
C ARG A 203 -22.58 1.16 -3.75
N VAL A 204 -22.45 1.92 -2.67
CA VAL A 204 -23.41 1.97 -1.56
C VAL A 204 -23.92 3.40 -1.40
N PRO A 205 -25.20 3.70 -1.69
CA PRO A 205 -25.73 5.05 -1.54
C PRO A 205 -25.69 5.48 -0.07
N VAL A 206 -25.36 6.75 0.17
CA VAL A 206 -25.48 7.34 1.50
C VAL A 206 -26.96 7.55 1.78
N ARG A 207 -27.45 6.93 2.85
CA ARG A 207 -28.87 6.93 3.20
C ARG A 207 -29.16 8.00 4.23
N ARG A 208 -30.41 8.46 4.24
CA ARG A 208 -30.95 9.36 5.26
C ARG A 208 -32.20 8.73 5.86
N ASP A 209 -32.39 8.94 7.14
CA ASP A 209 -33.63 8.56 7.81
C ASP A 209 -34.79 9.49 7.40
N THR A 210 -35.99 9.21 7.89
CA THR A 210 -37.20 10.02 7.64
C THR A 210 -37.09 11.45 8.16
N TYR A 211 -36.11 11.75 9.03
CA TYR A 211 -35.83 13.06 9.59
C TYR A 211 -34.66 13.77 8.88
N GLY A 212 -34.14 13.18 7.79
CA GLY A 212 -33.04 13.72 6.99
C GLY A 212 -31.65 13.52 7.60
N ARG A 213 -31.53 12.78 8.71
CA ARG A 213 -30.23 12.48 9.34
C ARG A 213 -29.49 11.43 8.55
N PRO A 214 -28.17 11.58 8.33
CA PRO A 214 -27.40 10.58 7.62
C PRO A 214 -27.31 9.27 8.42
N GLU A 215 -27.52 8.14 7.74
CA GLU A 215 -27.08 6.84 8.26
C GLU A 215 -25.55 6.89 8.36
N THR A 216 -25.00 6.56 9.54
CA THR A 216 -23.56 6.63 9.80
C THR A 216 -22.90 5.27 9.74
N SER A 217 -23.61 4.18 10.00
CA SER A 217 -23.07 2.81 9.96
C SER A 217 -23.51 2.09 8.70
N TYR A 218 -22.54 1.53 7.99
CA TYR A 218 -22.78 0.80 6.74
C TYR A 218 -22.08 -0.55 6.81
N SER A 219 -22.65 -1.55 6.14
CA SER A 219 -21.94 -2.78 5.82
C SER A 219 -22.22 -3.28 4.40
N VAL A 220 -21.28 -4.05 3.86
CA VAL A 220 -21.42 -4.78 2.60
C VAL A 220 -20.81 -6.17 2.72
N ILE A 221 -21.44 -7.15 2.08
CA ILE A 221 -20.88 -8.48 1.91
C ILE A 221 -20.21 -8.58 0.53
N ASP A 222 -18.99 -9.09 0.48
CA ASP A 222 -18.29 -9.45 -0.75
C ASP A 222 -17.93 -10.94 -0.74
N THR A 223 -17.79 -11.55 -1.92
CA THR A 223 -17.28 -12.91 -2.10
C THR A 223 -15.97 -12.87 -2.87
N LEU A 224 -14.90 -13.35 -2.24
CA LEU A 224 -13.56 -13.36 -2.80
C LEU A 224 -13.46 -14.35 -3.99
N PRO A 225 -12.82 -13.95 -5.10
CA PRO A 225 -12.73 -14.79 -6.31
C PRO A 225 -11.82 -16.00 -6.12
N GLY A 226 -10.89 -15.93 -5.16
CA GLY A 226 -9.95 -16.99 -4.87
C GLY A 226 -9.15 -16.70 -3.60
N PRO A 227 -8.27 -17.64 -3.22
CA PRO A 227 -7.38 -17.42 -2.10
C PRO A 227 -6.35 -16.33 -2.41
N GLY A 228 -6.07 -15.45 -1.46
CA GLY A 228 -5.17 -14.31 -1.68
C GLY A 228 -5.27 -13.28 -0.58
N ILE A 229 -4.49 -12.21 -0.71
CA ILE A 229 -4.47 -11.09 0.23
C ILE A 229 -5.23 -9.93 -0.40
N TYR A 230 -6.32 -9.50 0.22
CA TYR A 230 -7.16 -8.42 -0.31
C TYR A 230 -7.10 -7.15 0.55
N ASP A 231 -6.87 -6.01 -0.10
CA ASP A 231 -7.00 -4.66 0.45
C ASP A 231 -8.34 -4.08 0.02
N TYR A 232 -9.10 -3.56 0.98
CA TYR A 232 -10.36 -2.87 0.72
C TYR A 232 -10.24 -1.39 1.05
N GLN A 233 -10.83 -0.58 0.19
CA GLN A 233 -10.90 0.86 0.37
C GLN A 233 -12.34 1.29 0.16
N VAL A 234 -12.89 2.00 1.13
CA VAL A 234 -14.17 2.67 0.94
C VAL A 234 -13.87 4.12 0.66
N VAL A 235 -14.32 4.61 -0.49
CA VAL A 235 -14.04 5.96 -0.98
C VAL A 235 -15.36 6.64 -1.25
N THR A 236 -15.59 7.81 -0.64
CA THR A 236 -16.80 8.58 -0.92
C THR A 236 -16.75 9.14 -2.34
N SER A 237 -17.84 9.01 -3.09
CA SER A 237 -18.00 9.74 -4.35
C SER A 237 -18.11 11.23 -4.08
N ARG A 238 -17.64 12.04 -5.03
CA ARG A 238 -17.71 13.49 -4.98
C ARG A 238 -19.17 13.92 -5.23
N ALA A 239 -19.72 14.77 -4.36
CA ALA A 239 -20.83 15.65 -4.77
C ALA A 239 -20.22 16.79 -5.61
N ASP A 240 -20.91 17.33 -6.61
CA ASP A 240 -20.36 18.33 -7.54
C ASP A 240 -19.60 19.48 -6.83
N ASN A 241 -20.06 19.86 -5.64
CA ASN A 241 -19.48 20.88 -4.75
C ASN A 241 -18.97 20.35 -3.38
N GLY A 242 -18.79 19.04 -3.23
CA GLY A 242 -18.39 18.39 -1.97
C GLY A 242 -16.89 18.37 -1.71
N PRO A 243 -16.47 18.05 -0.46
CA PRO A 243 -15.06 17.83 -0.14
C PRO A 243 -14.46 16.72 -0.99
N ALA A 244 -13.12 16.71 -1.11
CA ALA A 244 -12.41 15.65 -1.81
C ALA A 244 -12.80 14.29 -1.21
N ALA A 245 -12.85 13.27 -2.07
CA ALA A 245 -13.13 11.91 -1.64
C ALA A 245 -12.23 11.53 -0.48
N ALA A 246 -12.78 10.93 0.57
CA ALA A 246 -12.01 10.43 1.70
C ALA A 246 -11.93 8.90 1.64
N ARG A 247 -10.78 8.34 2.03
CA ARG A 247 -10.57 6.90 2.11
C ARG A 247 -10.79 6.43 3.55
N LEU A 248 -11.83 5.62 3.73
CA LEU A 248 -12.04 4.80 4.91
C LEU A 248 -11.41 3.43 4.60
N ARG A 249 -10.24 3.14 5.19
CA ARG A 249 -9.50 1.91 4.88
C ARG A 249 -9.85 0.81 5.87
N GLN A 250 -10.20 -0.37 5.36
CA GLN A 250 -10.36 -1.59 6.14
C GLN A 250 -9.48 -2.69 5.58
N TRP A 251 -8.85 -3.43 6.49
CA TRP A 251 -7.72 -4.29 6.16
C TRP A 251 -8.04 -5.78 6.41
N TRP A 252 -7.91 -6.53 5.30
CA TRP A 252 -7.47 -7.93 5.12
C TRP A 252 -8.46 -9.09 5.30
N TYR A 253 -8.52 -9.89 4.23
CA TYR A 253 -8.95 -11.27 4.25
C TYR A 253 -7.93 -12.11 3.50
N ALA A 254 -7.38 -13.12 4.18
CA ALA A 254 -6.77 -14.27 3.52
C ALA A 254 -7.76 -15.43 3.66
N TYR A 255 -8.22 -15.95 2.52
CA TYR A 255 -9.02 -17.17 2.41
C TYR A 255 -8.19 -18.20 1.64
N GLY A 256 -8.36 -19.50 1.87
CA GLY A 256 -7.65 -20.56 1.15
C GLY A 256 -7.00 -21.62 2.04
N THR A 257 -6.74 -22.80 1.48
CA THR A 257 -6.12 -23.96 2.14
C THR A 257 -4.69 -23.73 2.65
N ALA A 258 -4.07 -22.59 2.33
CA ALA A 258 -2.80 -22.16 2.93
C ALA A 258 -2.98 -21.34 4.23
N ALA A 259 -4.20 -20.89 4.54
CA ALA A 259 -4.58 -20.25 5.81
C ALA A 259 -4.99 -21.27 6.89
N ALA A 260 -5.17 -22.54 6.49
CA ALA A 260 -5.17 -23.69 7.37
C ALA A 260 -4.98 -24.94 6.49
N MET A 261 -3.86 -25.65 6.66
CA MET A 261 -3.82 -27.12 6.79
C MET A 261 -2.36 -27.61 6.91
N PRO A 262 -2.06 -28.50 7.87
CA PRO A 262 -0.87 -29.34 7.84
C PRO A 262 -0.95 -30.28 6.63
N LEU A 263 0.22 -30.69 6.11
CA LEU A 263 0.33 -31.78 5.15
C LEU A 263 -0.42 -33.02 5.68
N PRO A 264 -1.26 -33.69 4.86
CA PRO A 264 -1.86 -34.95 5.26
C PRO A 264 -0.76 -36.00 5.44
N GLY A 265 -0.60 -36.50 6.68
CA GLY A 265 0.31 -37.62 7.00
C GLY A 265 1.18 -37.46 8.24
N THR A 266 1.29 -36.27 8.84
CA THR A 266 2.04 -36.07 10.09
C THR A 266 1.10 -36.08 11.29
N VAL A 267 1.31 -37.04 12.20
CA VAL A 267 0.67 -37.07 13.54
C VAL A 267 0.86 -35.69 14.19
N PRO A 268 -0.20 -35.00 14.64
CA PRO A 268 -0.07 -33.68 15.22
C PRO A 268 0.74 -33.79 16.52
N ASN A 269 1.97 -33.28 16.48
CA ASN A 269 2.72 -33.02 17.69
C ASN A 269 1.93 -31.96 18.47
N ARG A 270 1.19 -32.38 19.51
CA ARG A 270 0.32 -31.50 20.30
C ARG A 270 1.07 -30.34 20.98
N ASN A 271 2.41 -30.38 20.98
CA ASN A 271 3.27 -29.40 21.62
C ASN A 271 3.93 -28.41 20.64
N ALA A 272 3.73 -28.57 19.32
CA ALA A 272 4.35 -27.71 18.33
C ALA A 272 3.46 -27.41 17.12
N VAL A 273 3.68 -26.24 16.52
CA VAL A 273 3.16 -25.86 15.19
C VAL A 273 4.33 -25.80 14.22
N THR A 274 4.14 -26.32 13.01
CA THR A 274 5.17 -26.30 11.97
C THR A 274 4.89 -25.19 10.96
N LEU A 275 5.84 -24.29 10.77
CA LEU A 275 5.83 -23.31 9.69
C LEU A 275 6.05 -23.99 8.34
N PRO A 276 5.33 -23.61 7.28
CA PRO A 276 5.45 -24.21 5.95
C PRO A 276 6.69 -23.70 5.20
N LEU A 277 7.89 -23.95 5.74
CA LEU A 277 9.13 -23.37 5.20
C LEU A 277 9.55 -23.95 3.84
N ARG A 278 9.01 -25.11 3.45
CA ARG A 278 9.36 -25.81 2.20
C ARG A 278 9.07 -25.03 0.93
N LYS A 279 8.15 -24.06 0.98
CA LYS A 279 7.82 -23.22 -0.19
C LYS A 279 8.84 -22.11 -0.46
N TYR A 280 9.73 -21.82 0.48
CA TYR A 280 10.77 -20.80 0.29
C TYR A 280 12.01 -21.41 -0.40
N PRO A 281 12.79 -20.61 -1.16
CA PRO A 281 14.02 -21.08 -1.78
C PRO A 281 15.03 -21.58 -0.75
N ALA A 282 15.79 -22.62 -1.09
CA ALA A 282 16.90 -23.08 -0.26
C ALA A 282 17.92 -21.95 -0.07
N LYS A 283 18.50 -21.86 1.14
CA LYS A 283 19.47 -20.82 1.55
C LYS A 283 18.91 -19.38 1.60
N ALA A 284 17.60 -19.17 1.41
CA ALA A 284 16.99 -17.86 1.62
C ALA A 284 17.11 -17.42 3.08
N ARG A 285 17.38 -16.14 3.33
CA ARG A 285 17.28 -15.57 4.69
C ARG A 285 15.82 -15.27 4.97
N LEU A 286 15.23 -15.91 5.97
CA LEU A 286 13.85 -15.70 6.38
C LEU A 286 13.82 -14.92 7.70
N SER A 287 13.09 -13.81 7.73
CA SER A 287 12.72 -13.12 8.97
C SER A 287 11.30 -13.52 9.33
N VAL A 288 11.11 -14.20 10.45
CA VAL A 288 9.82 -14.70 10.93
C VAL A 288 9.40 -13.88 12.15
N VAL A 289 8.24 -13.24 12.07
CA VAL A 289 7.61 -12.51 13.17
C VAL A 289 6.27 -13.16 13.48
N ILE A 290 6.08 -13.56 14.73
CA ILE A 290 4.84 -14.17 15.23
C ILE A 290 4.20 -13.19 16.18
N THR A 291 2.92 -12.93 15.98
CA THR A 291 2.12 -12.01 16.79
C THR A 291 0.87 -12.70 17.31
N ASP A 292 0.42 -12.23 18.48
CA ASP A 292 -0.93 -12.47 18.95
C ASP A 292 -1.89 -11.79 17.96
N PRO A 293 -2.79 -12.56 17.33
CA PRO A 293 -3.63 -12.03 16.27
C PRO A 293 -4.69 -11.04 16.78
N ALA A 294 -5.07 -11.09 18.07
CA ALA A 294 -6.05 -10.18 18.66
C ALA A 294 -5.42 -8.85 19.10
N SER A 295 -4.26 -8.90 19.77
CA SER A 295 -3.61 -7.71 20.31
C SER A 295 -2.52 -7.11 19.42
N GLY A 296 -2.04 -7.86 18.42
CA GLY A 296 -0.88 -7.50 17.60
C GLY A 296 0.46 -7.60 18.35
N ARG A 297 0.47 -8.01 19.62
CA ARG A 297 1.68 -8.17 20.44
C ARG A 297 2.61 -9.20 19.81
N VAL A 298 3.90 -8.86 19.68
CA VAL A 298 4.92 -9.80 19.20
C VAL A 298 5.13 -10.91 20.24
N LEU A 299 4.93 -12.14 19.82
CA LEU A 299 5.13 -13.35 20.61
C LEU A 299 6.52 -13.97 20.38
N LEU A 300 7.03 -13.86 19.15
CA LEU A 300 8.35 -14.35 18.76
C LEU A 300 8.84 -13.57 17.53
N ALA A 301 10.13 -13.25 17.47
CA ALA A 301 10.78 -12.82 16.24
C ALA A 301 12.08 -13.60 16.09
N ARG A 302 12.34 -14.15 14.90
CA ARG A 302 13.55 -14.92 14.62
C ARG A 302 14.00 -14.76 13.17
N GLN A 303 15.31 -14.82 12.95
CA GLN A 303 15.90 -14.95 11.62
C GLN A 303 16.46 -16.35 11.44
N LEU A 304 16.30 -16.91 10.24
CA LEU A 304 16.85 -18.22 9.90
C LEU A 304 17.27 -18.30 8.43
N ILE A 305 18.18 -19.20 8.11
CA ILE A 305 18.53 -19.55 6.72
C ILE A 305 17.71 -20.78 6.36
N ASN A 306 16.86 -20.71 5.34
CA ASN A 306 16.01 -21.83 4.95
C ASN A 306 16.84 -23.05 4.56
N GLN A 307 16.67 -24.14 5.31
CA GLN A 307 17.32 -25.43 5.09
C GLN A 307 16.22 -26.48 4.90
N PRO A 308 15.73 -26.70 3.65
CA PRO A 308 14.62 -27.62 3.40
C PRO A 308 14.85 -29.06 3.88
N ALA A 309 16.12 -29.45 4.07
CA ALA A 309 16.53 -30.75 4.59
C ALA A 309 16.35 -30.88 6.13
N ASP A 310 16.21 -29.77 6.86
CA ASP A 310 15.93 -29.77 8.30
C ASP A 310 14.43 -29.56 8.56
N PRO A 311 13.64 -30.62 8.80
CA PRO A 311 12.21 -30.49 9.06
C PRO A 311 11.90 -29.77 10.38
N ARG A 312 12.85 -29.74 11.34
CA ARG A 312 12.63 -29.15 12.67
C ARG A 312 12.80 -27.63 12.68
N GLN A 313 13.45 -27.07 11.66
CA GLN A 313 13.61 -25.61 11.53
C GLN A 313 12.27 -24.85 11.56
N GLY A 314 11.22 -25.47 11.02
CA GLY A 314 9.86 -24.92 11.02
C GLY A 314 9.10 -25.10 12.33
N GLU A 315 9.58 -25.90 13.28
CA GLU A 315 8.85 -26.19 14.50
C GLU A 315 8.88 -25.01 15.48
N LEU A 316 7.71 -24.74 16.05
CA LEU A 316 7.48 -23.69 17.04
C LEU A 316 6.84 -24.32 18.27
N PRO A 317 7.45 -24.23 19.46
CA PRO A 317 6.83 -24.69 20.69
C PRO A 317 5.67 -23.75 21.07
N VAL A 318 4.46 -24.30 21.23
CA VAL A 318 3.23 -23.50 21.38
C VAL A 318 2.70 -23.40 22.81
N ARG A 319 3.30 -24.12 23.76
CA ARG A 319 2.80 -24.26 25.14
C ARG A 319 2.55 -22.91 25.83
N LYS A 320 3.52 -21.98 25.73
CA LYS A 320 3.39 -20.64 26.33
C LYS A 320 2.23 -19.83 25.78
N TRP A 321 1.87 -20.06 24.51
CA TRP A 321 0.76 -19.37 23.84
C TRP A 321 -0.58 -20.01 24.19
N GLN A 322 -0.62 -21.34 24.28
CA GLN A 322 -1.79 -22.08 24.78
C GLN A 322 -2.12 -21.71 26.24
N GLU A 323 -1.11 -21.64 27.12
CA GLU A 323 -1.27 -21.23 28.52
C GLU A 323 -1.74 -19.76 28.64
N ALA A 324 -1.45 -18.93 27.63
CA ALA A 324 -1.96 -17.56 27.52
C ALA A 324 -3.37 -17.48 26.90
N GLY A 325 -4.04 -18.61 26.67
CA GLY A 325 -5.39 -18.69 26.11
C GLY A 325 -5.47 -18.42 24.61
N LEU A 326 -4.34 -18.45 23.89
CA LEU A 326 -4.35 -18.25 22.45
C LEU A 326 -4.80 -19.54 21.74
N GLU A 327 -5.71 -19.40 20.78
CA GLU A 327 -6.13 -20.48 19.88
C GLU A 327 -5.43 -20.41 18.53
N LYS A 328 -4.91 -19.23 18.15
CA LYS A 328 -4.29 -18.96 16.85
C LYS A 328 -3.11 -18.00 17.01
N ILE A 329 -2.20 -18.05 16.03
CA ILE A 329 -1.07 -17.11 15.91
C ILE A 329 -1.00 -16.55 14.49
N ALA A 330 -0.66 -15.26 14.37
CA ALA A 330 -0.37 -14.63 13.08
C ALA A 330 1.14 -14.64 12.83
N VAL A 331 1.57 -15.15 11.67
CA VAL A 331 2.98 -15.30 11.29
C VAL A 331 3.26 -14.47 10.04
N GLU A 332 4.24 -13.59 10.10
CA GLU A 332 4.81 -12.89 8.95
C GLU A 332 6.19 -13.48 8.64
N ILE A 333 6.44 -13.84 7.38
CA ILE A 333 7.71 -14.39 6.91
C ILE A 333 8.21 -13.51 5.76
N THR A 334 9.22 -12.70 6.03
CA THR A 334 9.95 -11.96 4.99
C THR A 334 11.06 -12.84 4.45
N CYS A 335 10.96 -13.20 3.17
CA CYS A 335 11.94 -14.01 2.46
C CYS A 335 12.89 -13.11 1.66
N HIS A 336 14.18 -13.23 1.95
CA HIS A 336 15.26 -12.67 1.13
C HIS A 336 15.94 -13.83 0.38
N PRO A 337 15.52 -14.12 -0.87
CA PRO A 337 16.08 -15.23 -1.62
C PRO A 337 17.53 -14.93 -2.04
N PRO A 338 18.36 -15.97 -2.33
CA PRO A 338 19.72 -15.76 -2.84
C PRO A 338 19.75 -15.03 -4.20
N ARG A 339 18.66 -15.11 -4.96
CA ARG A 339 18.44 -14.44 -6.25
C ARG A 339 16.97 -14.04 -6.36
N GLY A 340 16.70 -12.88 -6.94
CA GLY A 340 15.36 -12.33 -7.11
C GLY A 340 14.96 -11.37 -5.99
N ASP A 341 13.74 -10.84 -6.10
CA ASP A 341 13.21 -9.86 -5.16
C ASP A 341 12.79 -10.50 -3.84
N PHE A 342 12.92 -9.74 -2.76
CA PHE A 342 12.37 -10.15 -1.47
C PHE A 342 10.84 -10.05 -1.50
N PHE A 343 10.19 -10.92 -0.75
CA PHE A 343 8.74 -10.91 -0.62
C PHE A 343 8.33 -11.26 0.81
N VAL A 344 7.10 -10.95 1.17
CA VAL A 344 6.55 -11.17 2.52
C VAL A 344 5.32 -12.04 2.42
N ASP A 345 5.33 -13.15 3.14
CA ASP A 345 4.16 -14.00 3.34
C ASP A 345 3.54 -13.74 4.71
N ARG A 346 2.21 -13.85 4.80
CA ARG A 346 1.48 -13.78 6.06
C ARG A 346 0.56 -14.99 6.20
N LEU A 347 0.59 -15.62 7.38
CA LEU A 347 -0.12 -16.85 7.70
C LEU A 347 -0.89 -16.67 9.01
N LEU A 348 -2.03 -17.37 9.14
CA LEU A 348 -2.69 -17.58 10.43
C LEU A 348 -2.64 -19.08 10.73
N LEU A 349 -2.08 -19.47 11.86
CA LEU A 349 -1.93 -20.89 12.22
C LEU A 349 -2.75 -21.19 13.48
N ASN A 350 -3.56 -22.24 13.42
CA ASN A 350 -4.26 -22.75 14.60
C ASN A 350 -3.25 -23.42 15.53
N LEU A 351 -3.35 -23.13 16.82
CA LEU A 351 -2.64 -23.87 17.84
C LEU A 351 -3.37 -25.20 18.08
N PRO A 352 -2.65 -26.33 18.24
CA PRO A 352 -3.27 -27.58 18.64
C PRO A 352 -4.00 -27.40 19.99
N ALA A 353 -5.07 -28.16 20.21
CA ALA A 353 -5.74 -28.17 21.50
C ALA A 353 -4.76 -28.59 22.60
N PRO A 354 -4.80 -27.95 23.80
CA PRO A 354 -3.98 -28.38 24.91
C PRO A 354 -4.29 -29.85 25.23
N ALA A 355 -3.26 -30.62 25.56
CA ALA A 355 -3.48 -31.97 26.04
C ALA A 355 -4.35 -31.92 27.30
N ALA A 356 -5.42 -32.71 27.35
CA ALA A 356 -6.20 -32.89 28.57
C ALA A 356 -5.25 -33.30 29.69
N ARG A 357 -5.28 -32.58 30.81
CA ARG A 357 -4.50 -32.98 32.00
C ARG A 357 -5.02 -34.36 32.44
N PRO A 358 -4.15 -35.35 32.65
CA PRO A 358 -4.55 -36.64 33.20
C PRO A 358 -5.11 -36.50 34.62
#